data_AF-A0A2N0EVX0-F1
#
_entry.id   AF-A0A2N0EVX0-F1
#
_cell.length_a   1.000
_cell.length_b   1.000
_cell.length_c   1.000
_cell.angle_alpha   90.00
_cell.angle_beta   90.00
_cell.angle_gamma   90.00
#
_symmetry.space_group_name_H-M   'P 1'
#
loop_
_entity.id
_entity.type
_entity.pdbx_description
1 polymer ?
#
loop_
_entity_poly.entity_id
_entity_poly.type
_entity_poly.pdbx_seq_one_letter_code
_entity_poly.pdbx_strand_id
1 'polypeptide(L)'
;MKKTEVEKLLHDKVEAGAHVSPVLPKDIKNYLIDIDGTITDDIPNEEPERMATCEPFPDALKTLNKWYDQGHIICFFTSRTEEHREVTEVWLDQHGFKYHSLLMGKPRGGNYHWVDNHLVKATRYRGKFTDLVEKEVTIQVFKD
;
A
#
# COMPACT_ATOMS: atom_id res chain seq x y z
N MET A 1 -8.44 6.22 10.58
CA MET A 1 -9.84 6.00 10.16
C MET A 1 -10.13 4.50 10.27
N LYS A 2 -11.31 4.07 10.75
CA LYS A 2 -11.64 2.64 10.81
C LYS A 2 -12.08 2.13 9.43
N LYS A 3 -11.94 0.84 9.16
CA LYS A 3 -12.33 0.21 7.88
C LYS A 3 -13.78 0.51 7.48
N THR A 4 -14.70 0.47 8.43
CA THR A 4 -16.12 0.79 8.21
C THR A 4 -16.39 2.25 7.83
N GLU A 5 -15.47 3.17 8.14
CA GLU A 5 -15.55 4.57 7.75
C GLU A 5 -15.00 4.78 6.32
N VAL A 6 -14.00 3.99 5.91
CA VAL A 6 -13.54 3.93 4.52
C VAL A 6 -14.68 3.48 3.60
N GLU A 7 -15.39 2.42 3.96
CA GLU A 7 -16.53 1.93 3.19
C GLU A 7 -17.64 2.99 3.05
N LYS A 8 -17.85 3.84 4.06
CA LYS A 8 -18.79 4.97 3.98
C LYS A 8 -18.34 6.08 3.02
N LEU A 9 -17.04 6.33 2.90
CA LEU A 9 -16.50 7.25 1.90
C LEU A 9 -16.62 6.71 0.47
N LEU A 10 -16.77 5.39 0.33
CA LEU A 10 -16.92 4.71 -0.96
C LEU A 10 -18.37 4.59 -1.43
N HIS A 11 -19.36 5.17 -0.72
CA HIS A 11 -20.77 5.07 -1.13
C HIS A 11 -21.08 5.86 -2.41
N ASP A 12 -22.08 5.35 -3.14
CA ASP A 12 -22.47 5.70 -4.51
C ASP A 12 -22.39 7.19 -4.85
N LYS A 13 -21.48 7.52 -5.77
CA LYS A 13 -21.50 8.80 -6.47
C LYS A 13 -22.28 8.60 -7.76
N VAL A 14 -23.42 9.27 -7.90
CA VAL A 14 -24.18 9.32 -9.16
C VAL A 14 -23.86 10.65 -9.84
N GLU A 15 -23.21 10.60 -11.00
CA GLU A 15 -22.98 11.76 -11.86
C GLU A 15 -23.76 11.59 -13.17
N ALA A 16 -24.57 12.58 -13.53
CA ALA A 16 -25.38 12.58 -14.76
C ALA A 16 -26.26 11.32 -14.97
N GLY A 17 -26.70 10.67 -13.88
CA GLY A 17 -27.53 9.47 -13.91
C GLY A 17 -26.76 8.14 -14.02
N ALA A 18 -25.43 8.16 -14.02
CA ALA A 18 -24.58 6.98 -13.98
C ALA A 18 -23.88 6.84 -12.62
N HIS A 19 -23.76 5.61 -12.11
CA HIS A 19 -22.90 5.32 -10.97
C HIS A 19 -21.45 5.46 -11.41
N VAL A 20 -20.70 6.35 -10.77
CA VAL A 20 -19.26 6.52 -10.98
C VAL A 20 -18.50 5.99 -9.77
N SER A 21 -17.25 5.57 -10.00
CA SER A 21 -16.39 5.10 -8.92
C SER A 21 -16.23 6.16 -7.83
N PRO A 22 -16.32 5.78 -6.54
CA PRO A 22 -16.11 6.71 -5.45
C PRO A 22 -14.69 7.28 -5.48
N VAL A 23 -14.55 8.54 -5.04
CA VAL A 23 -13.28 9.26 -5.00
C VAL A 23 -13.01 9.70 -3.57
N LEU A 24 -11.77 9.53 -3.12
CA LEU A 24 -11.37 9.97 -1.79
C LEU A 24 -11.30 11.50 -1.70
N PRO A 25 -11.47 12.08 -0.49
CA PRO A 25 -11.19 13.49 -0.27
C PRO A 25 -9.77 13.87 -0.72
N LYS A 26 -9.59 15.10 -1.22
CA LYS A 26 -8.34 15.57 -1.86
C LYS A 26 -7.08 15.35 -1.00
N ASP A 27 -7.20 15.49 0.32
CA ASP A 27 -6.09 15.39 1.26
C ASP A 27 -5.87 13.97 1.81
N ILE A 28 -6.72 13.01 1.43
CA ILE A 28 -6.62 11.62 1.85
C ILE A 28 -6.02 10.79 0.73
N LYS A 29 -4.94 10.07 1.05
CA LYS A 29 -4.27 9.18 0.12
C LYS A 29 -4.65 7.73 0.38
N ASN A 30 -4.73 6.95 -0.69
CA ASN A 30 -4.74 5.50 -0.64
C ASN A 30 -3.33 4.98 -0.95
N TYR A 31 -2.62 4.52 0.09
CA TYR A 31 -1.28 4.01 -0.02
C TYR A 31 -1.31 2.51 -0.32
N LEU A 32 -0.63 2.12 -1.40
CA LEU A 32 -0.33 0.73 -1.70
C LEU A 32 1.12 0.48 -1.35
N ILE A 33 1.35 -0.23 -0.25
CA ILE A 33 2.67 -0.41 0.34
C ILE A 33 3.11 -1.86 0.16
N ASP A 34 4.29 -2.05 -0.41
CA ASP A 34 4.92 -3.36 -0.50
C ASP A 34 5.38 -3.85 0.90
N ILE A 35 5.58 -5.15 1.06
CA ILE A 35 6.04 -5.73 2.34
C ILE A 35 7.55 -5.99 2.28
N ASP A 36 7.93 -7.01 1.52
CA ASP A 36 9.29 -7.54 1.47
C ASP A 36 10.23 -6.53 0.79
N GLY A 37 11.34 -6.22 1.45
CA GLY A 37 12.29 -5.18 1.03
C GLY A 37 11.78 -3.74 1.22
N THR A 38 10.61 -3.55 1.83
CA THR A 38 9.99 -2.23 2.06
C THR A 38 9.70 -1.97 3.53
N ILE A 39 8.97 -2.83 4.24
CA ILE A 39 8.69 -2.67 5.68
C ILE A 39 9.44 -3.68 6.55
N THR A 40 10.12 -4.61 5.92
CA THR A 40 10.99 -5.65 6.49
C THR A 40 12.02 -6.02 5.41
N ASP A 41 12.92 -6.94 5.73
CA ASP A 41 13.90 -7.47 4.79
C ASP A 41 13.25 -8.05 3.51
N ASP A 42 14.04 -8.16 2.44
CA ASP A 42 13.58 -8.82 1.20
C ASP A 42 13.52 -10.34 1.43
N ILE A 43 12.30 -10.85 1.56
CA ILE A 43 12.00 -12.25 1.85
C ILE A 43 11.25 -12.85 0.66
N PRO A 44 11.84 -13.83 -0.04
CA PRO A 44 11.19 -14.50 -1.16
C PRO A 44 10.08 -15.45 -0.67
N ASN A 45 9.12 -15.76 -1.55
CA ASN A 45 8.11 -16.80 -1.30
C ASN A 45 8.75 -18.17 -1.01
N GLU A 46 9.94 -18.38 -1.56
CA GLU A 46 10.71 -19.61 -1.44
C GLU A 46 11.32 -19.84 -0.04
N GLU A 47 11.26 -18.85 0.86
CA GLU A 47 11.79 -18.94 2.25
C GLU A 47 10.72 -18.50 3.28
N PRO A 48 9.58 -19.20 3.37
CA PRO A 48 8.44 -18.78 4.20
C PRO A 48 8.72 -18.76 5.70
N GLU A 49 9.70 -19.54 6.18
CA GLU A 49 10.12 -19.57 7.58
C GLU A 49 10.67 -18.21 8.08
N ARG A 50 11.22 -17.41 7.15
CA ARG A 50 11.71 -16.05 7.46
C ARG A 50 10.57 -15.06 7.63
N MET A 51 9.41 -15.29 7.01
CA MET A 51 8.29 -14.35 7.04
C MET A 51 7.75 -14.13 8.46
N ALA A 52 7.81 -15.15 9.32
CA ALA A 52 7.32 -15.08 10.70
C ALA A 52 8.34 -14.47 11.68
N THR A 53 9.62 -14.48 11.33
CA THR A 53 10.73 -14.19 12.26
C THR A 53 11.52 -12.93 11.91
N CYS A 54 11.29 -12.37 10.72
CA CYS A 54 11.91 -11.11 10.32
C CYS A 54 11.46 -9.93 11.20
N GLU A 55 12.34 -8.94 11.35
CA GLU A 55 12.05 -7.74 12.13
C GLU A 55 11.56 -6.61 11.21
N PRO A 56 10.56 -5.82 11.64
CA PRO A 56 10.10 -4.68 10.87
C PRO A 56 11.13 -3.57 10.86
N PHE A 57 11.14 -2.77 9.81
CA PHE A 57 11.85 -1.50 9.81
C PHE A 57 11.14 -0.51 10.75
N PRO A 58 11.79 -0.02 11.83
CA PRO A 58 11.10 0.80 12.84
C PRO A 58 10.54 2.12 12.31
N ASP A 59 11.21 2.71 11.32
CA ASP A 59 10.79 3.94 10.67
C ASP A 59 9.58 3.73 9.74
N ALA A 60 9.49 2.56 9.08
CA ALA A 60 8.30 2.15 8.33
C ALA A 60 7.09 2.05 9.26
N LEU A 61 7.21 1.29 10.35
CA LEU A 61 6.14 1.11 11.34
C LEU A 61 5.62 2.46 11.86
N LYS A 62 6.54 3.34 12.28
CA LYS A 62 6.21 4.68 12.76
C LYS A 62 5.49 5.53 11.69
N THR A 63 6.00 5.52 10.46
CA THR A 63 5.49 6.37 9.37
C THR A 63 4.11 5.92 8.90
N LEU A 64 3.92 4.62 8.71
CA LEU A 64 2.66 4.05 8.25
C LEU A 64 1.55 4.22 9.31
N ASN A 65 1.87 3.99 10.59
CA ASN A 65 0.91 4.22 11.66
C ASN A 65 0.54 5.70 11.80
N LYS A 66 1.50 6.63 11.60
CA LYS A 66 1.21 8.07 11.52
C LYS A 66 0.24 8.39 10.37
N TRP A 67 0.47 7.84 9.17
CA TRP A 67 -0.44 8.04 8.02
C TRP A 67 -1.84 7.48 8.29
N TYR A 68 -1.94 6.30 8.90
CA TYR A 68 -3.20 5.71 9.32
C TYR A 68 -3.96 6.62 10.30
N ASP A 69 -3.26 7.15 11.32
CA ASP A 69 -3.84 8.02 12.34
C ASP A 69 -4.24 9.40 11.75
N GLN A 70 -3.60 9.84 10.67
CA GLN A 70 -3.99 11.00 9.86
C GLN A 70 -5.20 10.75 8.94
N GLY A 71 -5.75 9.53 8.94
CA GLY A 71 -6.92 9.17 8.14
C GLY A 71 -6.61 8.68 6.72
N HIS A 72 -5.34 8.49 6.37
CA HIS A 72 -4.98 7.86 5.11
C HIS A 72 -5.35 6.38 5.10
N ILE A 73 -5.60 5.84 3.92
CA ILE A 73 -5.88 4.42 3.73
C ILE A 73 -4.54 3.72 3.48
N ILE A 74 -4.30 2.65 4.23
CA ILE A 74 -3.10 1.82 4.13
C ILE A 74 -3.52 0.45 3.63
N CYS A 75 -3.11 0.12 2.42
CA CYS A 75 -3.26 -1.18 1.79
C CYS A 75 -1.88 -1.81 1.63
N PHE A 76 -1.64 -2.97 2.22
CA PHE A 76 -0.47 -3.75 1.88
C PHE A 76 -0.72 -4.48 0.55
N PHE A 77 0.21 -4.35 -0.38
CA PHE A 77 0.15 -4.93 -1.72
C PHE A 77 1.45 -5.69 -2.02
N THR A 78 1.43 -6.99 -1.75
CA THR A 78 2.62 -7.85 -1.70
C THR A 78 2.60 -8.92 -2.79
N SER A 79 3.79 -9.34 -3.22
CA SER A 79 3.97 -10.47 -4.13
C SER A 79 3.96 -11.83 -3.43
N ARG A 80 3.79 -11.85 -2.11
CA ARG A 80 3.47 -13.07 -1.37
C ARG A 80 2.23 -13.72 -1.96
N THR A 81 2.24 -15.04 -2.11
CA THR A 81 1.06 -15.80 -2.58
C THR A 81 0.00 -15.89 -1.48
N GLU A 82 -1.24 -16.25 -1.85
CA GLU A 82 -2.33 -16.47 -0.89
C GLU A 82 -1.99 -17.53 0.17
N GLU A 83 -1.12 -18.50 -0.15
CA GLU A 83 -0.63 -19.52 0.79
C GLU A 83 0.08 -18.90 2.02
N HIS A 84 0.64 -17.70 1.87
CA HIS A 84 1.34 -16.99 2.94
C HIS A 84 0.50 -15.89 3.61
N ARG A 85 -0.82 -15.82 3.34
CA ARG A 85 -1.69 -14.81 3.94
C ARG A 85 -1.67 -14.87 5.46
N GLU A 86 -1.90 -16.05 6.04
CA GLU A 86 -2.03 -16.22 7.48
C GLU A 86 -0.77 -15.75 8.23
N VAL A 87 0.42 -16.23 7.81
CA VAL A 87 1.68 -15.81 8.41
C VAL A 87 1.93 -14.31 8.26
N THR A 88 1.50 -13.72 7.15
CA THR A 88 1.63 -12.28 6.91
C THR A 88 0.72 -11.47 7.83
N GLU A 89 -0.55 -11.87 7.98
CA GLU A 89 -1.51 -11.19 8.85
C GLU A 89 -1.10 -11.29 10.33
N VAL A 90 -0.65 -12.46 10.77
CA VAL A 90 -0.12 -12.66 12.13
C VAL A 90 1.10 -11.77 12.37
N TRP A 91 2.04 -11.73 11.43
CA TRP A 91 3.24 -10.89 11.56
C TRP A 91 2.88 -9.38 11.62
N LEU A 92 1.97 -8.92 10.76
CA LEU A 92 1.53 -7.52 10.76
C LEU A 92 0.87 -7.12 12.08
N ASP A 93 0.01 -7.97 12.64
CA ASP A 93 -0.65 -7.74 13.93
C ASP A 93 0.35 -7.76 15.09
N GLN A 94 1.22 -8.78 15.14
CA GLN A 94 2.27 -8.92 16.14
C GLN A 94 3.17 -7.69 16.23
N HIS A 95 3.54 -7.11 15.08
CA HIS A 95 4.40 -5.93 15.02
C HIS A 95 3.62 -4.59 15.07
N GLY A 96 2.28 -4.64 15.17
CA GLY A 96 1.44 -3.47 15.41
C GLY A 96 1.26 -2.55 14.21
N PHE A 97 1.31 -3.07 12.98
CA PHE A 97 0.96 -2.30 11.80
C PHE A 97 -0.55 -2.03 11.74
N LYS A 98 -0.95 -0.76 11.61
CA LYS A 98 -2.33 -0.37 11.38
C LYS A 98 -2.60 -0.30 9.88
N TYR A 99 -3.53 -1.11 9.38
CA TYR A 99 -3.87 -1.16 7.96
C TYR A 99 -5.37 -1.41 7.72
N HIS A 100 -5.80 -1.24 6.48
CA HIS A 100 -7.21 -1.38 6.08
C HIS A 100 -7.45 -2.61 5.19
N SER A 101 -6.46 -2.98 4.37
CA SER A 101 -6.55 -4.09 3.43
C SER A 101 -5.18 -4.72 3.13
N LEU A 102 -5.19 -6.00 2.77
CA LEU A 102 -4.03 -6.78 2.33
C LEU A 102 -4.38 -7.49 1.01
N LEU A 103 -3.70 -7.09 -0.06
CA LEU A 103 -3.78 -7.68 -1.39
C LEU A 103 -2.53 -8.52 -1.64
N MET A 104 -2.73 -9.81 -1.87
CA MET A 104 -1.69 -10.79 -2.16
C MET A 104 -1.54 -10.96 -3.68
N GLY A 105 -0.48 -11.63 -4.12
CA GLY A 105 -0.31 -12.02 -5.52
C GLY A 105 0.04 -10.86 -6.46
N LYS A 106 0.62 -9.76 -5.97
CA LYS A 106 1.24 -8.75 -6.83
C LYS A 106 2.25 -9.42 -7.79
N PRO A 107 2.23 -9.10 -9.09
CA PRO A 107 3.18 -9.69 -10.04
C PRO A 107 4.64 -9.50 -9.60
N ARG A 108 5.50 -10.51 -9.77
CA ARG A 108 6.92 -10.47 -9.40
C ARG A 108 7.77 -9.85 -10.52
N GLY A 109 8.93 -9.27 -10.18
CA GLY A 109 9.94 -8.83 -11.16
C GLY A 109 10.26 -7.33 -11.21
N GLY A 110 9.62 -6.49 -10.38
CA GLY A 110 10.09 -5.12 -10.08
C GLY A 110 9.94 -4.07 -11.20
N ASN A 111 9.66 -4.46 -12.45
CA ASN A 111 9.45 -3.52 -13.56
C ASN A 111 7.96 -3.19 -13.73
N TYR A 112 7.42 -2.42 -12.78
CA TYR A 112 6.01 -2.05 -12.75
C TYR A 112 5.73 -0.75 -13.51
N HIS A 113 4.71 -0.77 -14.37
CA HIS A 113 4.12 0.42 -14.97
C HIS A 113 2.61 0.37 -14.70
N TRP A 114 2.13 1.22 -13.79
CA TRP A 114 0.71 1.28 -13.43
C TRP A 114 -0.01 2.27 -14.33
N VAL A 115 -0.98 1.76 -15.10
CA VAL A 115 -1.90 2.56 -15.90
C VAL A 115 -3.27 2.58 -15.22
N ASP A 116 -3.83 3.76 -15.00
CA ASP A 116 -5.13 3.99 -14.38
C ASP A 116 -5.77 5.24 -15.00
N ASN A 117 -7.10 5.33 -15.01
CA ASN A 117 -7.81 6.52 -15.48
C ASN A 117 -7.78 7.66 -14.44
N HIS A 118 -7.38 7.36 -13.21
CA HIS A 118 -7.05 8.33 -12.17
C HIS A 118 -5.54 8.57 -12.07
N LEU A 119 -5.14 9.70 -11.48
CA LEU A 119 -3.73 10.02 -11.26
C LEU A 119 -3.09 9.03 -10.27
N VAL A 120 -2.18 8.19 -10.77
CA VAL A 120 -1.33 7.34 -9.93
C VAL A 120 -0.01 8.05 -9.65
N LYS A 121 0.37 8.08 -8.36
CA LYS A 121 1.68 8.58 -7.93
C LYS A 121 2.51 7.42 -7.41
N ALA A 122 3.72 7.25 -7.92
CA ALA A 122 4.65 6.23 -7.47
C ALA A 122 5.81 6.86 -6.68
N THR A 123 6.13 6.28 -5.52
CA THR A 123 7.33 6.62 -4.73
C THR A 123 8.19 5.40 -4.60
N ARG A 124 9.47 5.50 -4.98
CA ARG A 124 10.43 4.41 -4.80
C ARG A 124 11.05 4.48 -3.41
N TYR A 125 10.85 3.42 -2.60
CA TYR A 125 11.58 3.24 -1.35
C TYR A 125 13.08 3.05 -1.62
N ARG A 126 13.93 3.67 -0.80
CA ARG A 126 15.41 3.64 -0.92
C ARG A 126 16.09 3.27 0.39
N GLY A 127 15.44 2.49 1.24
CA GLY A 127 16.01 1.99 2.50
C GLY A 127 15.75 2.88 3.73
N LYS A 128 14.96 3.96 3.60
CA LYS A 128 14.53 4.77 4.75
C LYS A 128 13.19 5.46 4.50
N PHE A 129 12.31 5.41 5.49
CA PHE A 129 11.11 6.25 5.55
C PHE A 129 11.48 7.61 6.12
N THR A 130 11.31 8.63 5.27
CA THR A 130 11.56 10.04 5.59
C THR A 130 10.35 10.86 5.15
N ASP A 131 10.36 12.16 5.43
CA ASP A 131 9.32 13.04 4.94
C ASP A 131 9.29 13.05 3.41
N LEU A 132 8.09 12.96 2.85
CA LEU A 132 7.90 13.03 1.40
C LEU A 132 8.24 14.44 0.89
N VAL A 133 9.03 14.49 -0.18
CA VAL A 133 9.42 15.73 -0.85
C VAL A 133 8.98 15.71 -2.32
N GLU A 134 8.75 16.88 -2.88
CA GLU A 134 8.42 17.02 -4.31
C GLU A 134 9.69 16.97 -5.17
N LYS A 135 9.61 16.27 -6.29
CA LYS A 135 10.69 16.15 -7.26
C LYS A 135 10.15 15.94 -8.67
N GLU A 136 10.73 16.62 -9.65
CA GLU A 136 10.46 16.37 -11.07
C GLU A 136 11.21 15.12 -11.56
N VAL A 137 10.50 14.27 -12.30
CA VAL A 137 11.05 13.05 -12.92
C VAL A 137 10.44 12.85 -14.31
N THR A 138 11.22 12.34 -15.25
CA THR A 138 10.72 11.95 -16.57
C THR A 138 10.10 10.56 -16.51
N ILE A 139 8.89 10.42 -17.04
CA ILE A 139 8.16 9.15 -17.15
C ILE A 139 7.63 8.97 -18.58
N GLN A 140 7.24 7.75 -18.92
CA GLN A 140 6.50 7.46 -20.15
C GLN A 140 5.02 7.75 -19.92
N VAL A 141 4.39 8.46 -20.86
CA VAL A 141 2.96 8.77 -20.86
C VAL A 141 2.37 8.49 -22.24
N PHE A 142 1.05 8.35 -22.32
CA PHE A 142 0.36 8.31 -23.61
C PHE A 142 0.53 9.64 -24.34
N LYS A 143 0.52 9.57 -25.67
CA LYS A 143 0.43 10.74 -26.51
C LYS A 143 -1.03 11.23 -26.51
N ASP A 144 -1.21 12.54 -26.39
CA ASP A 144 -2.51 13.21 -26.52
C ASP A 144 -3.14 13.02 -27.92
#